data_AF-A0A7S3PEQ0-F1
#
_entry.id   AF-A0A7S3PEQ0-F1
#
_cell.length_a   1.000
_cell.length_b   1.000
_cell.length_c   1.000
_cell.angle_alpha   90.00
_cell.angle_beta   90.00
_cell.angle_gamma   90.00
#
_symmetry.space_group_name_H-M   'P 1'
#
loop_
_entity.id
_entity.type
_entity.pdbx_description
1 polymer ?
#
loop_
_entity_poly.entity_id
_entity_poly.type
_entity_poly.pdbx_seq_one_letter_code
_entity_poly.pdbx_strand_id
1 'polypeptide(L)'
;MTNSQQWLNPDIEMQHKSVLAWSVADVLRWLAVIGMEKLQDAFDKNNIDGPALFELKPRDLSCLEVKALGHRKILLKELEKLKKNREVSSKEAKIKKHWAFIKPISENKTSG
;
A
#
# COMPACT_ATOMS: atom_id res chain seq x y z
N MET A 1 2.52 15.97 33.43
CA MET A 1 2.05 16.76 32.27
C MET A 1 3.30 17.06 31.45
N THR A 2 3.65 16.32 30.40
CA THR A 2 3.01 16.29 29.08
C THR A 2 3.23 14.93 28.39
N ASN A 3 2.15 14.31 27.90
CA ASN A 3 2.21 13.12 27.05
C ASN A 3 2.45 13.57 25.60
N SER A 4 3.72 13.73 25.23
CA SER A 4 4.13 14.06 23.86
C SER A 4 4.23 12.76 23.05
N GLN A 5 3.09 12.20 22.64
CA GLN A 5 3.07 11.18 21.60
C GLN A 5 3.34 11.84 20.24
N GLN A 6 4.64 11.87 19.95
CA GLN A 6 5.34 12.17 18.72
C GLN A 6 4.79 11.26 17.58
N TRP A 7 3.76 11.74 16.85
CA TRP A 7 3.34 11.46 15.46
C TRP A 7 3.27 9.99 14.95
N LEU A 8 2.05 9.49 14.72
CA LEU A 8 1.76 8.49 13.69
C LEU A 8 1.57 9.25 12.37
N ASN A 9 2.55 9.16 11.47
CA ASN A 9 2.36 9.55 10.07
C ASN A 9 1.25 8.68 9.46
N PRO A 10 0.14 9.25 8.95
CA PRO A 10 -0.93 8.45 8.33
C PRO A 10 -0.47 7.68 7.08
N ASP A 11 0.66 8.09 6.48
CA ASP A 11 1.31 7.38 5.37
C ASP A 11 1.90 6.01 5.77
N ILE A 12 2.18 5.76 7.06
CA ILE A 12 2.78 4.50 7.51
C ILE A 12 1.73 3.38 7.62
N GLU A 13 0.48 3.67 7.96
CA GLU A 13 -0.55 2.63 8.11
C GLU A 13 -0.94 1.97 6.78
N MET A 14 -0.72 2.67 5.67
CA MET A 14 -1.04 2.14 4.34
C MET A 14 -0.09 1.02 3.89
N GLN A 15 1.11 0.92 4.48
CA GLN A 15 2.15 -0.03 4.04
C GLN A 15 1.92 -1.48 4.49
N HIS A 16 0.95 -1.73 5.39
CA HIS A 16 0.67 -3.08 5.90
C HIS A 16 -0.78 -3.55 5.69
N LYS A 17 -1.64 -2.68 5.14
CA LYS A 17 -3.03 -3.03 4.86
C LYS A 17 -3.09 -3.88 3.59
N SER A 18 -3.62 -5.10 3.71
CA SER A 18 -3.91 -5.95 2.55
C SER A 18 -4.73 -5.16 1.54
N VAL A 19 -4.36 -5.27 0.26
CA VAL A 19 -5.07 -4.60 -0.84
C VAL A 19 -6.56 -4.96 -0.83
N LEU A 20 -6.92 -6.18 -0.43
CA LEU A 20 -8.34 -6.57 -0.29
C LEU A 20 -9.11 -5.81 0.80
N ALA A 21 -8.44 -5.16 1.74
CA ALA A 21 -9.08 -4.36 2.78
C ALA A 21 -9.13 -2.87 2.41
N TRP A 22 -8.59 -2.48 1.25
CA TRP A 22 -8.59 -1.09 0.81
C TRP A 22 -10.00 -0.62 0.52
N SER A 23 -10.35 0.51 1.11
CA SER A 23 -11.53 1.30 0.74
C SER A 23 -11.28 2.06 -0.57
N VAL A 24 -12.32 2.65 -1.15
CA VAL A 24 -12.17 3.55 -2.31
C VAL A 24 -11.16 4.66 -2.01
N ALA A 25 -11.25 5.29 -0.82
CA ALA A 25 -10.30 6.33 -0.42
C ALA A 25 -8.84 5.83 -0.36
N ASP A 26 -8.61 4.58 0.04
CA ASP A 26 -7.28 3.95 -0.03
C ASP A 26 -6.82 3.81 -1.49
N VAL A 27 -7.70 3.37 -2.40
CA VAL A 27 -7.39 3.27 -3.82
C VAL A 27 -7.05 4.63 -4.44
N LEU A 28 -7.81 5.69 -4.10
CA LEU A 28 -7.54 7.05 -4.59
C LEU A 28 -6.18 7.58 -4.11
N ARG A 29 -5.83 7.34 -2.84
CA ARG A 29 -4.49 7.67 -2.30
C ARG A 29 -3.39 6.91 -3.04
N TRP A 30 -3.59 5.62 -3.29
CA TRP A 30 -2.62 4.82 -4.05
C TRP A 30 -2.43 5.36 -5.47
N LEU A 31 -3.50 5.79 -6.15
CA LEU A 31 -3.42 6.45 -7.45
C LEU A 31 -2.55 7.71 -7.41
N ALA A 32 -2.67 8.55 -6.37
CA ALA A 32 -1.81 9.72 -6.22
C ALA A 32 -0.33 9.34 -6.05
N VAL A 33 -0.04 8.33 -5.23
CA VAL A 33 1.34 7.86 -4.97
C VAL A 33 2.02 7.37 -6.25
N ILE A 34 1.28 6.73 -7.17
CA ILE A 34 1.82 6.25 -8.45
C ILE A 34 1.75 7.29 -9.58
N GLY A 35 1.37 8.55 -9.28
CA GLY A 35 1.27 9.65 -10.25
C GLY A 35 0.08 9.54 -11.21
N MET A 36 -0.99 8.88 -10.78
CA MET A 36 -2.23 8.66 -11.54
C MET A 36 -3.42 9.42 -10.93
N GLU A 37 -3.20 10.55 -10.26
CA GLU A 37 -4.28 11.32 -9.62
C GLU A 37 -5.41 11.70 -10.59
N LYS A 38 -5.11 11.88 -11.88
CA LYS A 38 -6.09 12.21 -12.93
C LYS A 38 -7.14 11.12 -13.15
N LEU A 39 -6.87 9.91 -12.68
CA LEU A 39 -7.79 8.77 -12.77
C LEU A 39 -8.66 8.61 -11.52
N GLN A 40 -8.43 9.40 -10.47
CA GLN A 40 -9.18 9.28 -9.22
C GLN A 40 -10.68 9.47 -9.43
N ASP A 41 -11.10 10.46 -10.21
CA ASP A 41 -12.52 10.71 -10.49
C ASP A 41 -13.20 9.51 -11.18
N ALA A 42 -12.50 8.86 -12.11
CA ALA A 42 -13.01 7.65 -12.76
C ALA A 42 -13.13 6.48 -11.78
N PHE A 43 -12.14 6.29 -10.89
CA PHE A 43 -12.15 5.22 -9.91
C PHE A 43 -13.18 5.46 -8.79
N ASP A 44 -13.36 6.70 -8.37
CA ASP A 44 -14.35 7.10 -7.36
C ASP A 44 -15.78 6.92 -7.88
N LYS A 45 -16.08 7.43 -9.08
CA LYS A 45 -17.39 7.28 -9.74
C LYS A 45 -17.79 5.83 -9.99
N ASN A 46 -16.82 4.96 -10.23
CA ASN A 46 -17.06 3.53 -10.44
C ASN A 46 -16.93 2.71 -9.14
N ASN A 47 -16.77 3.37 -7.99
CA ASN A 47 -16.68 2.77 -6.67
C ASN A 47 -15.62 1.65 -6.60
N ILE A 48 -14.44 1.91 -7.18
CA ILE A 48 -13.36 0.93 -7.25
C ILE A 48 -12.64 0.86 -5.90
N ASP A 49 -12.96 -0.17 -5.14
CA ASP A 49 -12.32 -0.52 -3.88
C ASP A 49 -11.16 -1.51 -4.08
N GLY A 50 -10.53 -1.92 -2.98
CA GLY A 50 -9.40 -2.85 -2.99
C GLY A 50 -9.64 -4.19 -3.69
N PRO A 51 -10.72 -4.92 -3.35
CA PRO A 51 -11.14 -6.13 -4.06
C PRO A 51 -11.36 -5.89 -5.56
N ALA A 52 -12.12 -4.84 -5.94
CA ALA A 52 -12.37 -4.52 -7.34
C ALA A 52 -11.05 -4.19 -8.08
N LEU A 53 -10.18 -3.39 -7.46
CA LEU A 53 -8.84 -3.06 -7.97
C LEU A 53 -8.01 -4.34 -8.24
N PHE A 54 -8.08 -5.32 -7.34
CA PHE A 54 -7.34 -6.58 -7.47
C PHE A 54 -7.83 -7.43 -8.66
N GLU A 55 -9.11 -7.36 -8.98
CA GLU A 55 -9.75 -8.12 -10.06
C GLU A 55 -9.69 -7.43 -11.43
N LEU A 56 -9.33 -6.13 -11.48
CA LEU A 56 -9.24 -5.38 -12.73
C LEU A 56 -8.35 -6.08 -13.78
N LYS A 57 -8.91 -6.25 -14.98
CA LYS A 57 -8.24 -6.77 -16.16
C LYS A 57 -7.93 -5.65 -17.14
N PRO A 58 -7.02 -5.87 -18.11
CA PRO A 58 -6.71 -4.88 -19.14
C PRO A 58 -7.94 -4.37 -19.92
N ARG A 59 -8.97 -5.21 -20.08
CA ARG A 59 -10.22 -4.85 -20.76
C ARG A 59 -11.02 -3.83 -19.94
N ASP A 60 -11.06 -3.98 -18.61
CA ASP A 60 -11.83 -3.12 -17.71
C ASP A 60 -11.25 -1.70 -17.62
N LEU A 61 -9.93 -1.57 -17.76
CA LEU A 61 -9.25 -0.26 -17.85
C LEU A 61 -9.71 0.58 -19.06
N SER A 62 -10.17 -0.08 -20.13
CA SER A 62 -10.72 0.63 -21.30
C SER A 62 -12.11 1.18 -21.01
N CYS A 63 -12.91 0.47 -20.19
CA CYS A 63 -14.22 0.92 -19.73
C CYS A 63 -14.12 2.06 -18.72
N LEU A 64 -13.06 2.09 -17.89
CA LEU A 64 -12.73 3.18 -16.97
C LEU A 64 -12.12 4.42 -17.65
N GLU A 65 -12.27 4.53 -18.97
CA GLU A 65 -11.76 5.64 -19.79
C GLU A 65 -10.25 5.92 -19.68
N VAL A 66 -9.45 4.96 -19.20
CA VAL A 66 -8.00 5.07 -19.23
C VAL A 66 -7.55 4.89 -20.68
N LYS A 67 -7.57 5.95 -21.49
CA LYS A 67 -7.33 5.89 -22.95
C LYS A 67 -5.84 5.90 -23.31
N ALA A 68 -5.01 6.54 -22.48
CA ALA A 68 -3.58 6.62 -22.72
C ALA A 68 -2.87 5.26 -22.48
N LEU A 69 -2.16 4.77 -23.49
CA LEU A 69 -1.42 3.51 -23.43
C LEU A 69 -0.36 3.50 -22.32
N GLY A 70 0.29 4.66 -22.06
CA GLY A 70 1.23 4.82 -20.96
C GLY A 70 0.60 4.58 -19.59
N HIS A 71 -0.57 5.18 -19.33
CA HIS A 71 -1.29 5.00 -18.07
C HIS A 71 -1.73 3.55 -17.86
N ARG A 72 -2.23 2.89 -18.91
CA ARG A 72 -2.58 1.45 -18.86
C ARG A 72 -1.38 0.59 -18.47
N LYS A 73 -0.22 0.82 -19.09
CA LYS A 73 1.00 0.05 -18.79
C LYS A 73 1.47 0.24 -17.36
N ILE A 74 1.43 1.47 -16.85
CA ILE A 74 1.82 1.77 -15.47
C ILE A 74 0.83 1.12 -14.49
N LEU A 75 -0.48 1.29 -14.68
CA LEU A 75 -1.49 0.67 -13.82
C LEU A 75 -1.36 -0.86 -13.78
N LEU A 76 -1.21 -1.51 -14.93
CA LEU A 76 -1.02 -2.96 -14.97
C LEU A 76 0.25 -3.38 -14.24
N LYS A 77 1.35 -2.65 -14.41
CA LYS A 77 2.61 -2.93 -13.68
C LYS A 77 2.45 -2.78 -12.18
N GLU A 78 1.77 -1.74 -11.71
CA GLU A 78 1.55 -1.52 -10.27
C GLU A 78 0.54 -2.54 -9.69
N LEU A 79 -0.51 -2.92 -10.44
CA LEU A 79 -1.43 -4.01 -10.06
C LEU A 79 -0.70 -5.35 -9.88
N GLU A 80 0.23 -5.67 -10.77
CA GLU A 80 1.07 -6.88 -10.65
C GLU A 80 1.96 -6.84 -9.40
N LYS A 81 2.47 -5.67 -9.01
CA LYS A 81 3.21 -5.52 -7.74
C LYS A 81 2.31 -5.73 -6.53
N LEU A 82 1.11 -5.16 -6.54
CA LEU A 82 0.11 -5.34 -5.47
C LEU A 82 -0.24 -6.83 -5.30
N LYS A 83 -0.38 -7.57 -6.40
CA LYS A 83 -0.63 -9.01 -6.39
C LYS A 83 0.54 -9.81 -5.81
N LYS A 84 1.77 -9.48 -6.20
CA LYS A 84 2.99 -10.15 -5.71
C LYS A 84 3.29 -9.86 -4.25
N ASN A 85 3.01 -8.64 -3.77
CA ASN A 85 3.30 -8.25 -2.39
C ASN A 85 2.42 -9.01 -1.36
N ARG A 86 1.33 -9.64 -1.80
CA ARG A 86 0.51 -10.56 -1.00
C ARG A 86 1.32 -11.76 -0.48
N GLU A 87 2.34 -12.19 -1.21
CA GLU A 87 3.17 -13.35 -0.84
C GLU A 87 4.31 -12.98 0.12
N VAL A 88 4.82 -11.74 0.04
CA VAL A 88 5.93 -11.26 0.88
C VAL A 88 5.45 -10.92 2.28
N SER A 89 4.27 -10.31 2.42
CA SER A 89 3.65 -10.02 3.73
C SER A 89 3.37 -11.31 4.54
N SER A 90 3.03 -12.42 3.87
CA SER A 90 2.83 -13.74 4.50
C SER A 90 4.15 -14.39 4.97
N LYS A 91 5.27 -14.07 4.32
CA LYS A 91 6.62 -14.57 4.70
C LYS A 91 7.24 -13.73 5.82
N GLU A 92 7.07 -12.41 5.81
CA GLU A 92 7.59 -11.51 6.87
C GLU A 92 6.81 -11.60 8.18
N ALA A 93 5.51 -11.88 8.16
CA ALA A 93 4.73 -12.12 9.38
C ALA A 93 5.23 -13.35 10.18
N LYS A 94 5.84 -14.33 9.50
CA LYS A 94 6.47 -15.48 10.16
C LYS A 94 7.83 -15.12 10.76
N ILE A 95 8.62 -14.28 10.10
CA ILE A 95 9.92 -13.81 10.61
C ILE A 95 9.72 -12.90 11.83
N LYS A 96 8.63 -12.12 11.86
CA LYS A 96 8.31 -11.24 12.99
C LYS A 96 8.01 -11.98 14.32
N LYS A 97 7.73 -13.28 14.30
CA LYS A 97 7.60 -14.11 15.53
C LYS A 97 8.95 -14.57 16.10
N HIS A 98 10.04 -14.57 15.33
CA HIS A 98 11.33 -15.13 15.75
C HIS A 98 12.37 -14.09 16.21
N TRP A 99 12.24 -12.82 15.83
CA TRP A 99 13.17 -11.75 16.28
C TRP A 99 12.84 -11.15 17.65
N ALA A 100 11.69 -11.49 18.25
CA ALA A 100 11.25 -10.94 19.53
C ALA A 100 12.08 -11.43 20.76
N PHE A 101 13.16 -12.18 20.55
CA PHE A 101 14.01 -12.72 21.63
C PHE A 101 15.42 -12.11 21.70
N ILE A 102 15.86 -11.32 20.72
CA ILE A 102 17.21 -10.72 20.76
C ILE A 102 17.11 -9.25 21.17
N LYS A 103 17.37 -8.97 22.46
CA LYS A 103 17.50 -7.60 22.99
C LYS A 103 18.71 -6.89 22.35
N PRO A 104 18.63 -5.57 22.09
CA PRO A 104 19.72 -4.83 21.44
C PRO A 104 20.94 -4.67 22.36
N ILE A 105 22.10 -4.93 21.78
CA ILE A 105 23.45 -4.61 22.30
C ILE A 105 23.59 -3.08 22.31
N SER A 106 23.48 -2.44 23.48
CA SER A 106 24.20 -1.20 23.81
C SER A 106 23.85 -0.73 25.22
N GLU A 107 24.65 -1.17 26.19
CA GLU A 107 24.88 -0.37 27.39
C GLU A 107 26.39 -0.29 27.62
N ASN A 108 27.06 0.45 26.73
CA ASN A 108 28.40 0.95 27.00
C ASN A 108 28.28 2.08 28.02
N LYS A 109 28.49 1.77 29.30
CA LYS A 109 28.93 2.75 30.29
C LYS A 109 30.27 2.31 30.85
N THR A 110 31.33 2.77 30.21
CA THR A 110 32.59 3.09 30.90
C THR A 110 32.31 4.30 31.80
N SER A 111 32.26 4.07 33.11
CA SER A 111 32.52 5.11 34.10
C SER A 111 33.77 4.67 34.85
N GLY A 112 34.75 5.58 34.88
CA GLY A 112 36.07 5.36 35.47
C GLY A 112 36.09 5.29 36.99
#